data_AF-A0A951S2I3-F1
#
_entry.id   AF-A0A951S2I3-F1
#
_cell.length_a   1.000
_cell.length_b   1.000
_cell.length_c   1.000
_cell.angle_alpha   90.00
_cell.angle_beta   90.00
_cell.angle_gamma   90.00
#
_symmetry.space_group_name_H-M   'P 1'
#
loop_
_entity.id
_entity.type
_entity.pdbx_description
1 polymer ?
#
loop_
_entity_poly.entity_id
_entity_poly.type
_entity_poly.pdbx_seq_one_letter_code
_entity_poly.pdbx_strand_id
1 'polypeptide(L)'
;MFKNFIFSFLIFVISCAGFVQSQTPDWNEETNIYESISNVPLKLINGKEIFLHQLAAEKPLIVALIFTRCTGVCSPLLFQLMENLQNISSGKDNQYSVLVISFDPFDSLKDMRLMAQRIELDNNQQWQFAITDSINRLNASVGFYPVWNDEIKQFDHDALLVGVNSDSYITKKLIGLRNEKEIRLLISSINNVFSPTYRLPNPNNFFSCFNYDPATGKNTPGLGLIFIALPAVISFSLVIGIRFWVKRKAFR
;
A
#
# COMPACT_ATOMS: atom_id res chain seq x y z
N MET A 1 -14.04 47.48 -27.10
CA MET A 1 -14.49 46.76 -25.89
C MET A 1 -14.12 45.26 -25.89
N PHE A 2 -14.23 44.53 -27.01
CA PHE A 2 -13.93 43.08 -27.07
C PHE A 2 -12.45 42.69 -26.82
N LYS A 3 -11.48 43.54 -27.20
CA LYS A 3 -10.03 43.32 -26.95
C LYS A 3 -9.67 43.29 -25.46
N ASN A 4 -10.34 44.09 -24.64
CA ASN A 4 -10.05 44.20 -23.21
C ASN A 4 -10.58 42.99 -22.43
N PHE A 5 -11.64 42.36 -22.92
CA PHE A 5 -12.22 41.15 -22.31
C PHE A 5 -11.33 39.91 -22.53
N ILE A 6 -10.73 39.78 -23.72
CA ILE A 6 -9.79 38.69 -24.04
C ILE A 6 -8.51 38.81 -23.21
N PHE A 7 -8.00 40.03 -23.03
CA PHE A 7 -6.78 40.26 -22.24
C PHE A 7 -7.00 39.97 -20.75
N SER A 8 -8.18 40.32 -20.22
CA SER A 8 -8.54 40.04 -18.83
C SER A 8 -8.77 38.54 -18.56
N PHE A 9 -9.29 37.80 -19.54
CA PHE A 9 -9.47 36.34 -19.43
C PHE A 9 -8.12 35.60 -19.47
N LEU A 10 -7.17 36.05 -20.29
CA LEU A 10 -5.82 35.46 -20.36
C LEU A 10 -5.04 35.63 -19.06
N ILE A 11 -5.16 36.79 -18.40
CA ILE A 11 -4.53 37.07 -17.10
C ILE A 11 -5.15 36.22 -15.98
N PHE A 12 -6.47 35.98 -16.02
CA PHE A 12 -7.15 35.15 -15.02
C PHE A 12 -6.71 33.67 -15.10
N VAL A 13 -6.53 33.14 -16.32
CA VAL A 13 -6.05 31.75 -16.51
C VAL A 13 -4.60 31.58 -16.05
N ILE A 14 -3.75 32.59 -16.24
CA ILE A 14 -2.35 32.56 -15.75
C ILE A 14 -2.30 32.66 -14.21
N SER A 15 -3.24 33.39 -13.58
CA SER A 15 -3.30 33.50 -12.12
C SER A 15 -3.83 32.25 -11.41
N CYS A 16 -4.57 31.38 -12.11
CA CYS A 16 -5.00 30.07 -11.58
C CYS A 16 -3.91 28.99 -11.69
N ALA A 17 -2.80 29.23 -12.37
CA ALA A 17 -1.61 28.36 -12.32
C ALA A 17 -0.81 28.60 -11.03
N GLY A 18 -1.50 28.78 -9.90
CA GLY A 18 -0.88 28.74 -8.60
C GLY A 18 -0.12 27.43 -8.46
N PHE A 19 1.16 27.53 -8.12
CA PHE A 19 2.02 26.40 -7.83
C PHE A 19 1.33 25.48 -6.83
N VAL A 20 0.71 24.40 -7.31
CA VAL A 20 0.36 23.27 -6.48
C VAL A 20 1.70 22.65 -6.10
N GLN A 21 2.20 23.03 -4.93
CA GLN A 21 3.26 22.29 -4.28
C GLN A 21 2.66 20.94 -3.91
N SER A 22 2.78 20.00 -4.85
CA SER A 22 2.62 18.58 -4.62
C SER A 22 3.51 18.21 -3.43
N GLN A 23 2.93 18.09 -2.23
CA GLN A 23 3.56 17.29 -1.17
C GLN A 23 3.83 15.94 -1.81
N THR A 24 5.10 15.60 -1.99
CA THR A 24 5.50 14.25 -2.39
C THR A 24 4.82 13.29 -1.41
N PRO A 25 4.14 12.23 -1.89
CA PRO A 25 3.68 11.18 -1.01
C PRO A 25 4.87 10.72 -0.18
N ASP A 26 4.76 10.80 1.14
CA ASP A 26 5.76 10.22 2.03
C ASP A 26 5.69 8.70 1.82
N TRP A 27 6.65 8.12 1.09
CA TRP A 27 6.66 6.71 0.69
C TRP A 27 7.10 5.82 1.86
N ASN A 28 6.44 5.94 3.01
CA ASN A 28 6.82 5.26 4.26
C ASN A 28 6.83 3.73 4.11
N GLU A 29 5.98 3.17 3.25
CA GLU A 29 5.97 1.73 2.95
C GLU A 29 7.20 1.27 2.17
N GLU A 30 7.80 2.14 1.36
CA GLU A 30 8.94 1.83 0.49
C GLU A 30 10.29 2.01 1.20
N THR A 31 10.30 2.52 2.42
CA THR A 31 11.52 2.66 3.24
C THR A 31 12.05 1.29 3.68
N ASN A 32 13.37 1.08 3.69
CA ASN A 32 14.02 -0.16 4.16
C ASN A 32 13.51 -1.46 3.50
N ILE A 33 12.93 -1.39 2.29
CA ILE A 33 12.66 -2.60 1.49
C ILE A 33 14.01 -3.12 0.95
N TYR A 34 14.11 -4.45 0.83
CA TYR A 34 15.29 -5.22 0.44
C TYR A 34 16.44 -5.19 1.44
N GLU A 35 16.21 -4.65 2.64
CA GLU A 35 17.07 -4.88 3.79
C GLU A 35 16.72 -6.20 4.48
N SER A 36 17.71 -6.81 5.14
CA SER A 36 17.46 -8.02 5.91
C SER A 36 16.77 -7.67 7.22
N ILE A 37 15.68 -8.36 7.53
CA ILE A 37 15.04 -8.25 8.84
C ILE A 37 15.99 -8.80 9.92
N SER A 38 15.98 -8.25 11.13
CA SER A 38 16.89 -8.71 12.19
C SER A 38 16.68 -10.17 12.57
N ASN A 39 17.77 -10.92 12.68
CA ASN A 39 17.73 -12.29 13.18
C ASN A 39 17.57 -12.33 14.71
N VAL A 40 16.33 -12.40 15.19
CA VAL A 40 16.01 -12.42 16.62
C VAL A 40 15.50 -13.80 17.06
N PRO A 41 15.77 -14.23 18.31
CA PRO A 41 15.16 -15.44 18.86
C PRO A 41 13.67 -15.20 19.11
N LEU A 42 12.83 -16.16 18.69
CA LEU A 42 11.39 -16.16 18.87
C LEU A 42 11.00 -17.29 19.83
N LYS A 43 10.14 -16.97 20.79
CA LYS A 43 9.47 -17.95 21.65
C LYS A 43 8.03 -18.09 21.17
N LEU A 44 7.70 -19.22 20.55
CA LEU A 44 6.39 -19.49 19.97
C LEU A 44 5.40 -20.03 21.02
N ILE A 45 4.10 -19.79 20.83
CA ILE A 45 3.05 -20.26 21.77
C ILE A 45 2.97 -21.79 21.88
N ASN A 46 3.56 -22.54 20.95
CA ASN A 46 3.66 -24.00 21.01
C ASN A 46 4.87 -24.49 21.85
N GLY A 47 5.69 -23.58 22.38
CA GLY A 47 6.88 -23.88 23.17
C GLY A 47 8.17 -24.06 22.36
N LYS A 48 8.13 -24.00 21.02
CA LYS A 48 9.32 -24.02 20.16
C LYS A 48 10.04 -22.67 20.27
N GLU A 49 11.34 -22.72 20.46
CA GLU A 49 12.23 -21.57 20.27
C GLU A 49 12.92 -21.68 18.91
N ILE A 50 12.88 -20.62 18.11
CA ILE A 50 13.43 -20.58 16.76
C ILE A 50 13.91 -19.17 16.42
N PHE A 51 14.94 -19.05 15.60
CA PHE A 51 15.37 -17.75 15.09
C PHE A 51 14.47 -17.30 13.93
N LEU A 52 14.21 -15.99 13.83
CA LEU A 52 13.35 -15.43 12.79
C LEU A 52 13.81 -15.83 11.38
N HIS A 53 15.13 -15.80 11.11
CA HIS A 53 15.67 -16.20 9.80
C HIS A 53 15.42 -17.68 9.49
N GLN A 54 15.49 -18.55 10.50
CA GLN A 54 15.19 -19.97 10.33
C GLN A 54 13.71 -20.19 10.02
N LEU A 55 12.82 -19.45 10.68
CA LEU A 55 11.39 -19.52 10.41
C LEU A 55 11.06 -19.02 9.00
N ALA A 56 11.71 -17.95 8.53
CA ALA A 56 11.57 -17.45 7.17
C ALA A 56 12.11 -18.43 6.12
N ALA A 57 13.23 -19.10 6.41
CA ALA A 57 13.79 -20.12 5.53
C ALA A 57 12.89 -21.36 5.39
N GLU A 58 12.11 -21.73 6.42
CA GLU A 58 11.10 -22.79 6.32
C GLU A 58 9.97 -22.39 5.35
N LYS A 59 9.42 -21.18 5.52
CA LYS A 59 8.42 -20.57 4.63
C LYS A 59 8.48 -19.03 4.72
N PRO A 60 8.30 -18.30 3.60
CA PRO A 60 8.18 -16.83 3.62
C PRO A 60 7.18 -16.33 4.66
N LEU A 61 7.44 -15.18 5.26
CA LEU A 61 6.66 -14.67 6.39
C LEU A 61 5.83 -13.44 6.04
N ILE A 62 4.60 -13.41 6.54
CA ILE A 62 3.85 -12.19 6.78
C ILE A 62 3.97 -11.89 8.27
N VAL A 63 4.73 -10.86 8.63
CA VAL A 63 4.94 -10.46 10.02
C VAL A 63 3.93 -9.38 10.39
N ALA A 64 3.11 -9.65 11.42
CA ALA A 64 2.18 -8.70 12.00
C ALA A 64 2.68 -8.31 13.40
N LEU A 65 2.98 -7.01 13.57
CA LEU A 65 3.40 -6.44 14.84
C LEU A 65 2.16 -5.98 15.60
N ILE A 66 1.89 -6.60 16.74
CA ILE A 66 0.71 -6.30 17.56
C ILE A 66 1.09 -6.04 19.01
N PHE A 67 0.12 -5.57 19.77
CA PHE A 67 0.21 -5.47 21.22
C PHE A 67 -1.08 -6.04 21.80
N THR A 68 -0.99 -6.99 22.74
CA THR A 68 -2.17 -7.80 23.13
C THR A 68 -3.25 -7.02 23.86
N ARG A 69 -2.87 -5.94 24.56
CA ARG A 69 -3.80 -5.08 25.31
C ARG A 69 -4.24 -3.84 24.49
N CYS A 70 -3.96 -3.84 23.19
CA CYS A 70 -4.42 -2.79 22.28
C CYS A 70 -5.96 -2.79 22.22
N THR A 71 -6.56 -1.64 22.51
CA THR A 71 -8.03 -1.43 22.43
C THR A 71 -8.48 -0.93 21.05
N GLY A 72 -7.54 -0.66 20.14
CA GLY A 72 -7.79 -0.13 18.81
C GLY A 72 -7.62 -1.17 17.70
N VAL A 73 -6.66 -0.93 16.81
CA VAL A 73 -6.60 -1.57 15.48
C VAL A 73 -5.99 -2.97 15.44
N CYS A 74 -5.30 -3.44 16.49
CA CYS A 74 -4.61 -4.74 16.44
C CYS A 74 -5.55 -5.92 16.19
N SER A 75 -6.70 -5.99 16.88
CA SER A 75 -7.66 -7.08 16.65
C SER A 75 -8.32 -6.99 15.26
N PRO A 76 -8.86 -5.83 14.82
CA PRO A 76 -9.36 -5.66 13.45
C PRO A 76 -8.34 -6.00 12.35
N LEU A 77 -7.06 -5.65 12.54
CA LEU A 77 -5.98 -5.97 11.62
C LEU A 77 -5.82 -7.48 11.45
N LEU A 78 -5.76 -8.23 12.55
CA LEU A 78 -5.63 -9.69 12.49
C LEU A 78 -6.87 -10.36 11.89
N PHE A 79 -8.08 -9.90 12.23
CA PHE A 79 -9.31 -10.43 11.65
C PHE A 79 -9.39 -10.19 10.14
N GLN A 80 -9.09 -8.98 9.68
CA GLN A 80 -9.12 -8.67 8.25
C GLN A 80 -8.01 -9.42 7.50
N LEU A 81 -6.81 -9.53 8.07
CA LEU A 81 -5.75 -10.35 7.48
C LEU A 81 -6.21 -11.80 7.35
N MET A 82 -6.81 -12.39 8.39
CA MET A 82 -7.36 -13.74 8.35
C MET A 82 -8.40 -13.92 7.24
N GLU A 83 -9.38 -13.03 7.14
CA GLU A 83 -10.43 -13.08 6.10
C GLU A 83 -9.82 -13.00 4.69
N ASN A 84 -8.93 -12.03 4.45
CA ASN A 84 -8.23 -11.89 3.18
C ASN A 84 -7.44 -13.15 2.82
N LEU A 85 -6.72 -13.74 3.79
CA LEU A 85 -5.92 -14.94 3.55
C LEU A 85 -6.80 -16.17 3.29
N GLN A 86 -7.97 -16.30 3.92
CA GLN A 86 -8.92 -17.38 3.63
C GLN A 86 -9.44 -17.30 2.18
N ASN A 87 -9.78 -16.10 1.71
CA ASN A 87 -10.22 -15.86 0.33
C ASN A 87 -9.10 -16.15 -0.69
N ILE A 88 -7.86 -15.78 -0.37
CA ILE A 88 -6.69 -16.04 -1.22
C ILE A 88 -6.37 -17.53 -1.26
N SER A 89 -6.46 -18.20 -0.11
CA SER A 89 -5.97 -19.57 0.07
C SER A 89 -6.78 -20.65 -0.65
N SER A 90 -7.92 -20.29 -1.23
CA SER A 90 -8.69 -21.17 -2.12
C SER A 90 -7.93 -21.52 -3.43
N GLY A 91 -6.79 -20.88 -3.71
CA GLY A 91 -5.85 -21.24 -4.78
C GLY A 91 -4.70 -22.15 -4.31
N LYS A 92 -4.18 -22.99 -5.23
CA LYS A 92 -3.32 -24.15 -4.95
C LYS A 92 -1.89 -23.89 -4.41
N ASP A 93 -1.40 -22.66 -4.28
CA ASP A 93 0.01 -22.40 -3.93
C ASP A 93 0.18 -21.30 -2.86
N ASN A 94 -0.16 -21.62 -1.61
CA ASN A 94 0.08 -20.75 -0.45
C ASN A 94 1.42 -21.10 0.22
N GLN A 95 2.52 -20.60 -0.33
CA GLN A 95 3.84 -20.74 0.27
C GLN A 95 4.15 -19.55 1.20
N TYR A 96 3.44 -19.46 2.33
CA TYR A 96 3.75 -18.49 3.37
C TYR A 96 3.30 -18.98 4.75
N SER A 97 3.86 -18.38 5.79
CA SER A 97 3.41 -18.45 7.19
C SER A 97 3.14 -17.05 7.70
N VAL A 98 2.25 -16.93 8.68
CA VAL A 98 1.96 -15.65 9.34
C VAL A 98 2.63 -15.67 10.72
N LEU A 99 3.52 -14.71 10.97
CA LEU A 99 4.15 -14.51 12.27
C LEU A 99 3.47 -13.32 12.95
N VAL A 100 2.68 -13.58 13.99
CA VAL A 100 2.11 -12.54 14.86
C VAL A 100 3.03 -12.40 16.07
N ILE A 101 3.67 -11.25 16.21
CA ILE A 101 4.64 -11.00 17.28
C ILE A 101 4.24 -9.77 18.09
N SER A 102 4.29 -9.89 19.42
CA SER A 102 4.06 -8.73 20.27
C SER A 102 5.25 -7.78 20.23
N PHE A 103 4.98 -6.48 20.05
CA PHE A 103 5.98 -5.44 20.20
C PHE A 103 6.08 -4.88 21.62
N ASP A 104 5.22 -5.31 22.55
CA ASP A 104 5.25 -4.89 23.95
C ASP A 104 6.16 -5.83 24.76
N PRO A 105 7.22 -5.34 25.42
CA PRO A 105 8.11 -6.16 26.25
C PRO A 105 7.43 -6.78 27.48
N PHE A 106 6.25 -6.29 27.87
CA PHE A 106 5.47 -6.81 28.99
C PHE A 106 4.43 -7.86 28.58
N ASP A 107 4.27 -8.16 27.28
CA ASP A 107 3.40 -9.24 26.84
C ASP A 107 4.07 -10.60 27.05
N SER A 108 3.32 -11.52 27.64
CA SER A 108 3.78 -12.88 27.89
C SER A 108 3.30 -13.85 26.82
N LEU A 109 3.89 -15.05 26.81
CA LEU A 109 3.44 -16.14 25.94
C LEU A 109 1.98 -16.54 26.22
N LYS A 110 1.52 -16.36 27.47
CA LYS A 110 0.14 -16.60 27.87
C LYS A 110 -0.79 -15.59 27.19
N ASP A 111 -0.41 -14.32 27.13
CA ASP A 111 -1.22 -13.26 26.51
C ASP A 111 -1.32 -13.47 25.00
N MET A 112 -0.22 -13.85 24.35
CA MET A 112 -0.22 -14.22 22.93
C MET A 112 -1.11 -15.44 22.64
N ARG A 113 -1.10 -16.45 23.53
CA ARG A 113 -2.00 -17.62 23.40
C ARG A 113 -3.47 -17.22 23.55
N LEU A 114 -3.81 -16.35 24.50
CA LEU A 114 -5.17 -15.85 24.68
C LEU A 114 -5.63 -15.03 23.46
N MET A 115 -4.73 -14.25 22.86
CA MET A 115 -5.02 -13.54 21.62
C MET A 115 -5.29 -14.50 20.47
N ALA A 116 -4.45 -15.52 20.29
CA ALA A 116 -4.65 -16.56 19.26
C ALA A 116 -5.99 -17.29 19.42
N GLN A 117 -6.38 -17.61 20.65
CA GLN A 117 -7.67 -18.23 20.97
C GLN A 117 -8.86 -17.31 20.65
N ARG A 118 -8.75 -16.02 20.95
CA ARG A 118 -9.80 -15.03 20.68
C ARG A 118 -10.12 -14.92 19.18
N ILE A 119 -9.12 -15.14 18.33
CA ILE A 119 -9.26 -15.09 16.87
C ILE A 119 -9.28 -16.50 16.25
N GLU A 120 -9.45 -17.56 17.06
CA GLU A 120 -9.61 -18.95 16.62
C GLU A 120 -8.44 -19.49 15.76
N LEU A 121 -7.23 -19.00 16.01
CA LEU A 121 -6.01 -19.38 15.27
C LEU A 121 -4.97 -20.14 16.13
N ASP A 122 -5.32 -20.48 17.37
CA ASP A 122 -4.42 -21.18 18.31
C ASP A 122 -3.98 -22.58 17.83
N ASN A 123 -4.80 -23.24 17.03
CA ASN A 123 -4.52 -24.56 16.43
C ASN A 123 -4.11 -24.48 14.95
N ASN A 124 -3.99 -23.28 14.37
CA ASN A 124 -3.68 -23.11 12.96
C ASN A 124 -2.16 -23.11 12.72
N GLN A 125 -1.63 -24.15 12.07
CA GLN A 125 -0.19 -24.30 11.82
C GLN A 125 0.42 -23.22 10.91
N GLN A 126 -0.40 -22.54 10.09
CA GLN A 126 0.07 -21.42 9.26
C GLN A 126 0.33 -20.16 10.10
N TRP A 127 -0.29 -20.04 11.27
CA TRP A 127 -0.19 -18.88 12.15
C TRP A 127 0.70 -19.19 13.35
N GLN A 128 1.76 -18.43 13.49
CA GLN A 128 2.72 -18.55 14.58
C GLN A 128 2.61 -17.30 15.45
N PHE A 129 2.22 -17.46 16.71
CA PHE A 129 2.19 -16.38 17.69
C PHE A 129 3.45 -16.43 18.53
N ALA A 130 4.12 -15.30 18.71
CA ALA A 130 5.45 -15.25 19.30
C ALA A 130 5.67 -14.03 20.21
N ILE A 131 6.64 -14.18 21.11
CA ILE A 131 7.30 -13.06 21.79
C ILE A 131 8.81 -13.10 21.52
N THR A 132 9.49 -11.99 21.75
CA THR A 132 10.96 -11.93 21.68
C THR A 132 11.49 -10.96 22.73
N ASP A 133 12.62 -11.33 23.35
CA ASP A 133 13.35 -10.45 24.27
C ASP A 133 14.18 -9.39 23.51
N SER A 134 14.24 -9.47 22.17
CA SER A 134 15.02 -8.58 21.29
C SER A 134 14.14 -7.66 20.44
N ILE A 135 12.98 -7.26 20.96
CA ILE A 135 11.96 -6.55 20.18
C ILE A 135 12.45 -5.22 19.58
N ASN A 136 13.26 -4.47 20.33
CA ASN A 136 13.82 -3.19 19.86
C ASN A 136 14.67 -3.37 18.59
N ARG A 137 15.40 -4.49 18.48
CA ARG A 137 16.22 -4.79 17.31
C ARG A 137 15.35 -5.15 16.10
N LEU A 138 14.28 -5.92 16.32
CA LEU A 138 13.31 -6.26 15.29
C LEU A 138 12.63 -4.99 14.75
N ASN A 139 12.08 -4.18 15.66
CA ASN A 139 11.44 -2.91 15.38
C ASN A 139 12.32 -1.97 14.56
N ALA A 140 13.59 -1.80 14.95
CA ALA A 140 14.55 -1.00 14.20
C ALA A 140 14.76 -1.50 12.76
N SER A 141 14.91 -2.81 12.55
CA SER A 141 15.12 -3.36 11.20
C SER A 141 13.94 -3.21 10.26
N VAL A 142 12.72 -3.08 10.78
CA VAL A 142 11.53 -2.87 9.93
C VAL A 142 11.11 -1.40 9.86
N GLY A 143 11.80 -0.51 10.59
CA GLY A 143 11.48 0.91 10.70
C GLY A 143 10.20 1.20 11.50
N PHE A 144 9.90 0.37 12.51
CA PHE A 144 8.71 0.49 13.34
C PHE A 144 9.05 1.04 14.72
N TYR A 145 8.44 2.15 15.13
CA TYR A 145 8.79 2.86 16.37
C TYR A 145 7.52 3.22 17.18
N PRO A 146 6.93 2.25 17.89
CA PRO A 146 5.73 2.52 18.70
C PRO A 146 6.09 3.41 19.89
N VAL A 147 5.26 4.42 20.17
CA VAL A 147 5.48 5.37 21.28
C VAL A 147 4.45 5.12 22.37
N TRP A 148 4.89 4.89 23.60
CA TRP A 148 3.97 4.71 24.73
C TRP A 148 3.32 6.04 25.13
N ASN A 149 2.00 6.02 25.33
CA ASN A 149 1.23 7.12 25.87
C ASN A 149 0.70 6.76 27.26
N ASP A 150 1.23 7.42 28.29
CA ASP A 150 0.90 7.18 29.70
C ASP A 150 -0.55 7.55 30.08
N GLU A 151 -1.16 8.52 29.40
CA GLU A 151 -2.50 9.00 29.74
C GLU A 151 -3.56 7.95 29.40
N ILE A 152 -3.47 7.38 28.19
CA ILE A 152 -4.40 6.36 27.70
C ILE A 152 -3.91 4.93 27.93
N LYS A 153 -2.66 4.75 28.38
CA LYS A 153 -2.00 3.45 28.57
C LYS A 153 -2.02 2.60 27.30
N GLN A 154 -1.69 3.21 26.17
CA GLN A 154 -1.64 2.59 24.85
C GLN A 154 -0.39 3.03 24.10
N PHE A 155 -0.03 2.30 23.05
CA PHE A 155 1.00 2.73 22.11
C PHE A 155 0.38 3.51 20.96
N ASP A 156 1.00 4.64 20.60
CA ASP A 156 0.78 5.35 19.35
C ASP A 156 1.69 4.75 18.27
N HIS A 157 1.08 4.10 17.28
CA HIS A 157 1.78 3.42 16.20
C HIS A 157 0.86 3.15 15.00
N ASP A 158 1.47 3.03 13.83
CA ASP A 158 0.80 2.54 12.64
C ASP A 158 0.54 1.02 12.72
N ALA A 159 -0.56 0.55 12.12
CA ALA A 159 -0.76 -0.88 11.90
C ALA A 159 0.20 -1.35 10.80
N LEU A 160 1.20 -2.17 11.11
CA LEU A 160 2.23 -2.57 10.15
C LEU A 160 2.20 -4.08 9.87
N LEU A 161 2.11 -4.42 8.59
CA LEU A 161 2.41 -5.75 8.06
C LEU A 161 3.73 -5.70 7.28
N VAL A 162 4.60 -6.67 7.52
CA VAL A 162 5.89 -6.79 6.84
C VAL A 162 5.97 -8.14 6.12
N GLY A 163 6.12 -8.10 4.81
CA GLY A 163 6.42 -9.28 3.99
C GLY A 163 7.92 -9.55 3.98
N VAL A 164 8.30 -10.78 4.33
CA VAL A 164 9.68 -11.25 4.38
C VAL A 164 9.80 -12.52 3.53
N ASN A 165 10.76 -12.56 2.60
CA ASN A 165 11.01 -13.75 1.78
C ASN A 165 11.84 -14.81 2.53
N SER A 166 12.05 -15.97 1.91
CA SER A 166 12.83 -17.06 2.52
C SER A 166 14.30 -16.74 2.80
N ASP A 167 14.86 -15.73 2.12
CA ASP A 167 16.21 -15.24 2.35
C ASP A 167 16.27 -14.18 3.47
N SER A 168 15.15 -13.96 4.18
CA SER A 168 15.03 -12.98 5.27
C SER A 168 15.21 -11.52 4.84
N TYR A 169 14.87 -11.19 3.59
CA TYR A 169 14.75 -9.80 3.12
C TYR A 169 13.31 -9.31 3.23
N ILE A 170 13.15 -8.06 3.63
CA ILE A 170 11.87 -7.35 3.62
C ILE A 170 11.52 -7.05 2.17
N THR A 171 10.49 -7.65 1.62
CA THR A 171 10.13 -7.44 0.20
C THR A 171 8.98 -6.47 0.00
N LYS A 172 8.15 -6.29 1.05
CA LYS A 172 7.04 -5.33 1.04
C LYS A 172 6.61 -4.97 2.44
N LYS A 173 6.18 -3.73 2.66
CA LYS A 173 5.47 -3.31 3.88
C LYS A 173 4.09 -2.79 3.50
N LEU A 174 3.13 -2.99 4.40
CA LEU A 174 1.80 -2.41 4.27
C LEU A 174 1.40 -1.76 5.60
N ILE A 175 1.05 -0.49 5.56
CA ILE A 175 0.60 0.31 6.69
C ILE A 175 -0.93 0.39 6.69
N GLY A 176 -1.58 0.26 7.83
CA GLY A 176 -3.03 0.28 7.94
C GLY A 176 -3.72 -1.03 7.53
N LEU A 177 -5.04 -0.96 7.47
CA LEU A 177 -5.92 -2.05 7.03
C LEU A 177 -5.90 -2.13 5.50
N ARG A 178 -5.74 -3.34 4.97
CA ARG A 178 -5.46 -3.58 3.55
C ARG A 178 -6.44 -4.55 2.94
N ASN A 179 -6.76 -4.33 1.66
CA ASN A 179 -7.67 -5.20 0.94
C ASN A 179 -6.95 -6.45 0.42
N GLU A 180 -7.75 -7.44 0.00
CA GLU A 180 -7.25 -8.70 -0.55
C GLU A 180 -6.23 -8.53 -1.68
N LYS A 181 -6.41 -7.55 -2.58
CA LYS A 181 -5.50 -7.31 -3.70
C LYS A 181 -4.11 -6.90 -3.21
N GLU A 182 -4.02 -6.05 -2.20
CA GLU A 182 -2.74 -5.64 -1.62
C GLU A 182 -2.06 -6.80 -0.89
N ILE A 183 -2.82 -7.63 -0.18
CA ILE A 183 -2.31 -8.85 0.46
C ILE A 183 -1.79 -9.85 -0.60
N ARG A 184 -2.48 -10.03 -1.73
CA ARG A 184 -1.98 -10.84 -2.85
C ARG A 184 -0.65 -10.31 -3.39
N LEU A 185 -0.51 -8.99 -3.53
CA LEU A 185 0.76 -8.39 -3.96
C LEU A 185 1.88 -8.62 -2.93
N LEU A 186 1.57 -8.58 -1.63
CA LEU A 186 2.53 -8.93 -0.57
C LEU A 186 2.94 -10.40 -0.68
N ILE A 187 1.99 -11.33 -0.83
CA ILE A 187 2.27 -12.76 -0.99
C ILE A 187 3.11 -13.04 -2.24
N SER A 188 2.80 -12.41 -3.37
CA SER A 188 3.65 -12.52 -4.57
C SER A 188 5.07 -12.03 -4.31
N SER A 189 5.19 -10.88 -3.63
CA SER A 189 6.47 -10.25 -3.32
C SER A 189 7.36 -11.13 -2.43
N ILE A 190 6.83 -11.71 -1.34
CA ILE A 190 7.59 -12.61 -0.45
C ILE A 190 7.98 -13.92 -1.13
N ASN A 191 7.25 -14.32 -2.17
CA ASN A 191 7.56 -15.48 -3.00
C ASN A 191 8.47 -15.14 -4.19
N ASN A 192 9.05 -13.93 -4.21
CA ASN A 192 9.91 -13.43 -5.29
C ASN A 192 9.21 -13.45 -6.68
N VAL A 193 7.88 -13.39 -6.72
CA VAL A 193 7.10 -13.29 -7.94
C VAL A 193 6.94 -11.82 -8.31
N PHE A 194 7.46 -11.45 -9.48
CA PHE A 194 7.30 -10.09 -10.00
C PHE A 194 5.81 -9.73 -10.08
N SER A 195 5.44 -8.66 -9.38
CA SER A 195 4.09 -8.12 -9.40
C SER A 195 4.15 -6.62 -9.66
N PRO A 196 3.57 -6.13 -10.76
CA PRO A 196 3.63 -4.72 -11.09
C PRO A 196 2.79 -3.91 -10.08
N THR A 197 3.45 -3.02 -9.34
CA THR A 197 2.80 -2.12 -8.37
C THR A 197 1.95 -1.04 -9.07
N TYR A 198 2.25 -0.75 -10.34
CA TYR A 198 1.48 0.11 -11.21
C TYR A 198 0.66 -0.70 -12.22
N ARG A 199 -0.47 -0.15 -12.68
CA ARG A 199 -1.17 -0.77 -13.82
C ARG A 199 -0.25 -0.72 -15.03
N LEU A 200 0.10 -1.89 -15.56
CA LEU A 200 0.74 -1.97 -16.86
C LEU A 200 -0.16 -1.32 -17.92
N PRO A 201 0.41 -0.66 -18.94
CA PRO A 201 -0.34 -0.13 -20.06
C PRO A 201 -1.23 -1.23 -20.65
N ASN A 202 -2.55 -1.03 -20.59
CA ASN A 202 -3.52 -1.95 -21.16
C ASN A 202 -4.14 -1.26 -22.39
N PRO A 203 -4.29 -1.96 -23.53
CA PRO A 203 -4.97 -1.41 -24.71
C PRO A 203 -6.38 -0.87 -24.42
N ASN A 204 -7.03 -1.30 -23.33
CA ASN A 204 -8.40 -0.92 -22.96
C ASN A 204 -8.50 0.25 -21.96
N ASN A 205 -7.43 1.02 -21.71
CA ASN A 205 -7.52 2.21 -20.88
C ASN A 205 -8.11 3.41 -21.66
N PHE A 206 -9.44 3.49 -21.72
CA PHE A 206 -10.19 4.57 -22.38
C PHE A 206 -9.74 5.99 -21.98
N PHE A 207 -9.32 6.17 -20.72
CA PHE A 207 -8.91 7.46 -20.17
C PHE A 207 -7.40 7.72 -20.26
N SER A 208 -6.61 6.85 -20.89
CA SER A 208 -5.18 7.12 -21.07
C SER A 208 -4.93 8.19 -22.13
N CYS A 209 -4.13 9.20 -21.80
CA CYS A 209 -3.71 10.22 -22.76
C CYS A 209 -2.70 9.69 -23.79
N PHE A 210 -1.84 8.78 -23.34
CA PHE A 210 -0.84 8.12 -24.18
C PHE A 210 -0.84 6.61 -23.90
N ASN A 211 -0.70 5.82 -24.94
CA ASN A 211 -0.51 4.37 -24.85
C ASN A 211 0.97 4.07 -25.09
N TYR A 212 1.63 3.48 -24.10
CA TYR A 212 3.01 3.05 -24.20
C TYR A 212 3.09 1.65 -24.80
N ASP A 213 3.87 1.48 -25.86
CA ASP A 213 4.22 0.19 -26.44
C ASP A 213 5.56 -0.29 -25.84
N PRO A 214 5.55 -1.31 -24.98
CA PRO A 214 6.78 -1.82 -24.36
C PRO A 214 7.71 -2.55 -25.34
N ALA A 215 7.21 -3.04 -26.49
CA ALA A 215 8.04 -3.74 -27.47
C ALA A 215 8.87 -2.76 -28.33
N THR A 216 8.31 -1.59 -28.63
CA THR A 216 8.98 -0.56 -29.43
C THR A 216 9.52 0.61 -28.61
N GLY A 217 9.14 0.71 -27.33
CA GLY A 217 9.52 1.79 -26.42
C GLY A 217 8.86 3.14 -26.73
N LYS A 218 7.83 3.15 -27.59
CA LYS A 218 7.20 4.38 -28.10
C LYS A 218 5.85 4.65 -27.46
N ASN A 219 5.54 5.94 -27.32
CA ASN A 219 4.22 6.41 -26.90
C ASN A 219 3.37 6.77 -28.13
N THR A 220 2.11 6.34 -28.13
CA THR A 220 1.11 6.72 -29.14
C THR A 220 -0.03 7.50 -28.48
N PRO A 221 -0.67 8.46 -29.17
CA PRO A 221 -1.84 9.17 -28.62
C PRO A 221 -2.98 8.20 -28.29
N GLY A 222 -3.54 8.31 -27.08
CA GLY A 222 -4.69 7.54 -26.62
C GLY A 222 -6.01 8.31 -26.71
N LEU A 223 -7.14 7.61 -26.50
CA LEU A 223 -8.47 8.23 -26.51
C LEU A 223 -8.66 9.28 -25.39
N GLY A 224 -7.94 9.15 -24.27
CA GLY A 224 -7.92 10.14 -23.21
C GLY A 224 -7.45 11.51 -23.68
N LEU A 225 -6.54 11.57 -24.66
CA LEU A 225 -6.07 12.83 -25.22
C LEU A 225 -7.20 13.57 -25.95
N ILE A 226 -8.09 12.83 -26.61
CA ILE A 226 -9.28 13.39 -27.26
C ILE A 226 -10.21 13.98 -26.20
N PHE A 227 -10.46 13.28 -25.09
CA PHE A 227 -11.32 13.82 -24.03
C PHE A 227 -10.79 15.12 -23.41
N ILE A 228 -9.47 15.29 -23.32
CA ILE A 228 -8.85 16.53 -22.85
C ILE A 228 -8.90 17.63 -23.92
N ALA A 229 -8.66 17.29 -25.19
CA ALA A 229 -8.61 18.26 -26.28
C ALA A 229 -9.99 18.72 -26.76
N LEU A 230 -11.00 17.85 -26.64
CA LEU A 230 -12.34 18.06 -27.20
C LEU A 230 -13.06 19.29 -26.65
N PRO A 231 -13.04 19.59 -25.33
CA PRO A 231 -13.57 20.86 -24.82
C PRO A 231 -12.93 22.09 -25.47
N ALA A 232 -11.59 22.10 -25.62
CA ALA A 232 -10.88 23.21 -26.24
C ALA A 232 -11.26 23.39 -27.72
N VAL A 233 -11.34 22.28 -28.47
CA VAL A 233 -11.74 22.29 -29.89
C VAL A 233 -13.18 22.76 -30.06
N ILE A 234 -14.10 22.29 -29.21
CA ILE A 234 -15.51 22.72 -29.24
C ILE A 234 -15.62 24.20 -28.92
N SER A 235 -14.98 24.68 -27.85
CA SER A 235 -15.00 26.10 -27.47
C SER A 235 -14.47 26.98 -28.61
N PHE A 236 -13.35 26.60 -29.23
CA PHE A 236 -12.77 27.36 -30.34
C PHE A 236 -13.70 27.37 -31.57
N SER A 237 -14.29 26.23 -31.91
CA SER A 237 -15.24 26.10 -33.02
C SER A 237 -16.51 26.93 -32.80
N LEU A 238 -17.01 26.97 -31.57
CA LEU A 238 -18.21 27.72 -31.19
C LEU A 238 -17.96 29.24 -31.27
N VAL A 239 -16.80 29.71 -30.80
CA VAL A 239 -16.37 31.12 -30.93
C VAL A 239 -16.26 31.53 -32.40
N ILE A 240 -15.66 30.69 -33.25
CA ILE A 240 -15.57 30.94 -34.69
C ILE A 240 -16.95 30.96 -35.33
N GLY A 241 -17.82 30.00 -34.99
CA GLY A 241 -19.19 29.91 -35.49
C GLY A 241 -20.01 31.16 -35.16
N ILE A 242 -19.96 31.64 -33.92
CA ILE A 242 -20.61 32.89 -33.50
C ILE A 242 -20.07 34.07 -34.31
N ARG A 243 -18.75 34.19 -34.48
CA ARG A 243 -18.13 35.28 -35.25
C ARG A 243 -18.61 35.30 -36.70
N PHE A 244 -18.70 34.15 -37.37
CA PHE A 244 -19.21 34.06 -38.74
C PHE A 244 -20.70 34.39 -38.83
N TRP A 245 -21.50 33.92 -37.86
CA TRP A 245 -22.94 34.19 -37.82
C TRP A 245 -23.24 35.69 -37.66
N VAL A 246 -22.54 36.37 -36.74
CA VAL A 246 -22.65 37.83 -36.55
C VAL A 246 -22.24 38.59 -37.81
N LYS A 247 -21.13 38.21 -38.47
CA LYS A 247 -20.70 38.86 -39.72
C LYS A 247 -21.71 38.71 -40.86
N ARG A 248 -22.35 37.55 -41.00
CA ARG A 248 -23.38 37.32 -42.03
C ARG A 248 -24.64 38.15 -41.78
N LYS A 249 -25.03 38.35 -40.52
CA LYS A 249 -26.16 39.22 -40.16
C LYS A 249 -25.89 40.72 -40.35
N ALA A 250 -24.63 41.15 -40.28
CA ALA A 250 -24.25 42.55 -40.50
C ALA A 250 -24.17 42.94 -41.99
N PHE A 251 -24.17 41.96 -42.91
CA PHE A 251 -24.10 42.15 -44.36
C PHE A 251 -25.44 41.84 -45.08
N ARG A 252 -26.50 41.58 -44.32
CA ARG A 252 -27.89 41.55 -44.77
C ARG A 252 -28.60 42.76 -44.19
#